data_AF-A0A699ZC43-F1
#
_entry.id   AF-A0A699ZC43-F1
#
_cell.length_a   1.000
_cell.length_b   1.000
_cell.length_c   1.000
_cell.angle_alpha   90.00
_cell.angle_beta   90.00
_cell.angle_gamma   90.00
#
_symmetry.space_group_name_H-M   'P 1'
#
loop_
_entity.id
_entity.type
_entity.pdbx_description
1 polymer ?
#
loop_
_entity_poly.entity_id
_entity_poly.type
_entity_poly.pdbx_seq_one_letter_code
_entity_poly.pdbx_strand_id
1 'polypeptide(L)'
;MGGHGSGLGLGLPPVVCCQWARQLGLALPRVRESEALKAGPGGSALIFRGLRVRMGMHTGITDPADVVFEPVSGRTIYTGPCMELARAVSDAAPGGGLLLSAEAF
;
A
#
# COMPACT_ATOMS: atom_id res chain seq x y z
N MET A 1 18.08 0.36 48.04
CA MET A 1 16.92 -0.55 48.15
C MET A 1 15.74 0.09 47.44
N GLY A 2 15.18 -0.61 46.44
CA GLY A 2 14.01 -0.21 45.64
C GLY A 2 14.34 0.84 44.56
N GLY A 3 14.20 0.64 43.26
CA GLY A 3 13.39 -0.32 42.50
C GLY A 3 12.68 0.46 41.40
N HIS A 4 13.43 0.94 40.39
CA HIS A 4 12.86 1.61 39.23
C HIS A 4 12.28 0.58 38.26
N GLY A 5 10.95 0.50 38.19
CA GLY A 5 10.23 -0.29 37.22
C GLY A 5 10.46 0.23 35.80
N SER A 6 11.17 -0.56 35.00
CA SER A 6 11.32 -0.40 33.57
C SER A 6 10.00 -0.73 32.86
N GLY A 7 9.23 0.30 32.53
CA GLY A 7 8.13 0.19 31.59
C GLY A 7 8.67 0.05 30.17
N LEU A 8 8.58 -1.15 29.60
CA LEU A 8 8.77 -1.40 28.17
C LEU A 8 7.58 -0.79 27.41
N GLY A 9 7.64 0.52 27.21
CA GLY A 9 6.76 1.21 26.27
C GLY A 9 7.26 0.97 24.85
N LEU A 10 6.78 -0.10 24.20
CA LEU A 10 6.81 -0.21 22.74
C LEU A 10 5.89 0.89 22.19
N GLY A 11 6.42 2.11 22.14
CA GLY A 11 5.81 3.26 21.50
C GLY A 11 5.82 3.06 19.99
N LEU A 12 4.89 2.26 19.48
CA LEU A 12 4.50 2.35 18.08
C LEU A 12 3.94 3.77 17.89
N PRO A 13 4.59 4.63 17.09
CA PRO A 13 4.02 5.95 16.82
C PRO A 13 2.68 5.75 16.10
N PRO A 14 1.57 6.35 16.60
CA PRO A 14 0.36 6.41 15.81
C PRO A 14 0.68 7.25 14.57
N VAL A 15 0.35 6.73 13.39
CA VAL A 15 0.31 7.45 12.10
C VAL A 15 1.63 7.87 11.41
N VAL A 16 2.66 7.02 11.38
CA VAL A 16 3.78 7.22 10.42
C VAL A 16 3.32 7.06 8.95
N CYS A 17 2.21 6.37 8.70
CA CYS A 17 1.69 6.07 7.37
C CYS A 17 1.34 7.32 6.52
N CYS A 18 1.14 8.49 7.14
CA CYS A 18 0.71 9.70 6.43
C CYS A 18 1.81 10.75 6.23
N GLN A 19 2.99 10.58 6.85
CA GLN A 19 4.03 11.62 6.85
C GLN A 19 4.90 11.57 5.59
N TRP A 20 5.24 10.37 5.12
CA TRP A 20 6.02 10.15 3.89
C TRP A 20 5.39 10.82 2.66
N ALA A 21 4.07 10.74 2.50
CA ALA A 21 3.37 11.31 1.34
C ALA A 21 3.47 12.84 1.28
N ARG A 22 3.59 13.50 2.44
CA ARG A 22 3.92 14.93 2.54
C ARG A 22 5.41 15.20 2.42
N GLN A 23 6.25 14.30 2.94
CA GLN A 23 7.71 14.47 3.04
C GLN A 23 8.45 14.28 1.71
N LEU A 24 7.91 13.49 0.77
CA LEU A 24 8.51 13.31 -0.55
C LEU A 24 8.13 14.37 -1.59
N GLY A 25 7.28 15.35 -1.27
CA GLY A 25 6.90 16.39 -2.23
C GLY A 25 6.40 15.84 -3.57
N LEU A 26 5.86 14.61 -3.57
CA LEU A 26 5.46 13.89 -4.79
C LEU A 26 4.20 14.52 -5.37
N ALA A 27 4.40 15.60 -6.11
CA ALA A 27 3.54 15.93 -7.23
C ALA A 27 3.73 14.80 -8.25
N LEU A 28 2.82 13.82 -8.27
CA LEU A 28 2.80 12.80 -9.32
C LEU A 28 1.82 13.21 -10.43
N PRO A 29 2.28 13.86 -11.52
CA PRO A 29 1.55 13.88 -12.76
C PRO A 29 2.02 12.70 -13.62
N ARG A 30 1.29 11.58 -13.61
CA ARG A 30 1.15 10.70 -14.80
C ARG A 30 0.11 9.60 -14.58
N VAL A 31 -1.14 9.94 -14.84
CA VAL A 31 -2.15 8.98 -15.30
C VAL A 31 -2.41 9.34 -16.76
N ARG A 32 -2.34 8.36 -17.68
CA ARG A 32 -2.66 8.56 -19.10
C ARG A 32 -4.03 9.20 -19.23
N GLU A 33 -4.09 10.27 -20.03
CA GLU A 33 -5.27 11.08 -20.29
C GLU A 33 -6.41 10.25 -20.87
N SER A 34 -7.56 10.27 -20.21
CA SER A 34 -8.85 10.26 -20.90
C SER A 34 -9.31 11.71 -20.97
N GLU A 35 -9.68 12.19 -22.16
CA GLU A 35 -10.11 13.54 -22.54
C GLU A 35 -11.25 14.12 -21.67
N ALA A 36 -10.95 14.45 -20.41
CA ALA A 36 -11.89 15.11 -19.52
C ALA A 36 -11.16 16.01 -18.51
N LEU A 37 -10.05 16.63 -18.93
CA LEU A 37 -9.55 17.81 -18.21
C LEU A 37 -10.41 19.02 -18.60
N LYS A 38 -11.66 19.08 -18.11
CA LYS A 38 -12.31 20.39 -17.99
C LYS A 38 -11.50 21.14 -16.93
N ALA A 39 -10.59 22.01 -17.38
CA ALA A 39 -9.86 22.91 -16.52
C ALA A 39 -10.87 23.64 -15.62
N GLY A 40 -10.74 23.46 -14.31
CA GLY A 40 -11.49 24.27 -13.35
C GLY A 40 -11.05 25.74 -13.45
N PRO A 41 -11.81 26.68 -12.87
CA PRO A 41 -11.40 28.07 -12.80
C PRO A 41 -9.97 28.17 -12.24
N GLY A 42 -9.06 28.82 -12.97
CA GLY A 42 -7.66 29.00 -12.55
C GLY A 42 -6.66 27.90 -12.94
N GLY A 43 -6.98 27.03 -13.92
CA GLY A 43 -6.03 26.03 -14.43
C GLY A 43 -5.89 24.79 -13.55
N SER A 44 -6.80 24.60 -12.58
CA SER A 44 -6.84 23.40 -11.74
C SER A 44 -7.33 22.19 -12.55
N ALA A 45 -6.56 21.11 -12.52
CA ALA A 45 -6.94 19.83 -13.11
C ALA A 45 -7.81 19.02 -12.14
N LEU A 46 -8.92 18.44 -12.62
CA LEU A 46 -9.64 17.42 -11.85
C LEU A 46 -8.82 16.14 -11.82
N ILE A 47 -8.13 15.87 -10.70
CA ILE A 47 -7.23 14.71 -10.57
C ILE A 47 -7.99 13.43 -10.21
N PHE A 48 -9.08 13.55 -9.44
CA PHE A 48 -9.82 12.40 -8.89
C PHE A 48 -11.32 12.51 -9.16
N ARG A 49 -11.94 11.39 -9.57
CA ARG A 49 -13.40 11.25 -9.69
C ARG A 49 -13.79 9.80 -9.40
N GLY A 50 -14.74 9.58 -8.48
CA GLY A 50 -15.20 8.22 -8.12
C GLY A 50 -14.35 7.51 -7.06
N LEU A 51 -14.50 6.17 -6.98
CA LEU A 51 -13.81 5.32 -5.99
C LEU A 51 -12.28 5.39 -6.12
N ARG A 52 -11.60 5.42 -4.98
CA ARG A 52 -10.14 5.57 -4.87
C ARG A 52 -9.52 4.30 -4.29
N VAL A 53 -9.19 3.36 -5.16
CA VAL A 53 -8.66 2.04 -4.76
C VAL A 53 -7.22 2.17 -4.27
N ARG A 54 -6.94 1.68 -3.06
CA ARG A 54 -5.58 1.49 -2.55
C ARG A 54 -5.03 0.20 -3.12
N MET A 55 -3.84 0.23 -3.72
CA MET A 55 -3.20 -0.95 -4.29
C MET A 55 -1.76 -1.05 -3.81
N GLY A 56 -1.34 -2.27 -3.46
CA GLY A 56 0.04 -2.60 -3.18
C GLY A 56 0.45 -3.86 -3.92
N MET A 57 1.74 -3.99 -4.24
CA MET A 57 2.27 -5.15 -4.92
C MET A 57 3.62 -5.56 -4.33
N HIS A 58 3.80 -6.87 -4.16
CA HIS A 58 4.97 -7.53 -3.61
C HIS A 58 5.16 -8.85 -4.35
N THR A 59 6.40 -9.33 -4.42
CA THR A 59 6.76 -10.64 -4.97
C THR A 59 7.81 -11.29 -4.07
N GLY A 60 7.84 -12.61 -4.03
CA GLY A 60 8.78 -13.34 -3.18
C GLY A 60 8.23 -14.63 -2.59
N ILE A 61 7.58 -15.48 -3.40
CA ILE A 61 7.17 -16.81 -2.94
C ILE A 61 8.44 -17.59 -2.57
N THR A 62 8.55 -17.96 -1.30
CA THR A 62 9.74 -18.61 -0.72
C THR A 62 9.51 -20.09 -0.49
N ASP A 63 8.29 -20.49 -0.12
CA ASP A 63 7.89 -21.88 0.02
C ASP A 63 6.81 -22.24 -1.02
N PRO A 64 7.02 -23.26 -1.88
CA PRO A 64 5.98 -23.74 -2.78
C PRO A 64 4.68 -24.16 -2.08
N ALA A 65 4.73 -24.54 -0.80
CA ALA A 65 3.56 -24.88 0.00
C ALA A 65 2.61 -23.68 0.22
N ASP A 66 3.08 -22.45 0.05
CA ASP A 66 2.26 -21.23 0.15
C ASP A 66 1.33 -21.03 -1.06
N VAL A 67 1.43 -21.87 -2.09
CA VAL A 67 0.59 -21.83 -3.28
C VAL A 67 -0.24 -23.11 -3.34
N VAL A 68 -1.48 -23.02 -2.88
CA VAL A 68 -2.37 -24.18 -2.78
C VAL A 68 -3.42 -24.11 -3.90
N PHE A 69 -3.51 -25.16 -4.71
CA PHE A 69 -4.58 -25.31 -5.69
C PHE A 69 -5.76 -26.07 -5.09
N GLU A 70 -6.94 -25.46 -5.09
CA GLU A 70 -8.18 -26.07 -4.61
C GLU A 70 -8.97 -26.65 -5.79
N PRO A 71 -8.96 -27.99 -6.01
CA PRO A 71 -9.50 -28.60 -7.22
C PRO A 71 -11.02 -28.46 -7.35
N VAL A 72 -11.76 -28.32 -6.25
CA VAL A 72 -13.22 -28.18 -6.31
C VAL A 72 -13.62 -26.80 -6.84
N SER A 73 -12.91 -25.76 -6.43
CA SER A 73 -13.21 -24.38 -6.83
C SER A 73 -12.41 -23.93 -8.07
N GLY A 74 -11.36 -24.66 -8.44
CA GLY A 74 -10.40 -24.26 -9.48
C GLY A 74 -9.57 -23.03 -9.11
N ARG A 75 -9.57 -22.61 -7.84
CA ARG A 75 -8.86 -21.42 -7.37
C ARG A 75 -7.47 -21.78 -6.87
N THR A 76 -6.53 -20.88 -7.10
CA THR A 76 -5.22 -20.89 -6.44
C THR A 76 -5.27 -19.95 -5.25
N ILE A 77 -4.95 -20.47 -4.08
CA ILE A 77 -4.89 -19.72 -2.83
C ILE A 77 -3.42 -19.47 -2.53
N TYR A 78 -3.09 -18.20 -2.32
CA TYR A 78 -1.77 -17.79 -1.87
C TYR A 78 -1.83 -17.54 -0.36
N THR A 79 -0.87 -18.06 0.38
CA THR A 79 -0.75 -17.88 1.83
C THR A 79 0.67 -17.47 2.22
N GLY A 80 0.95 -17.43 3.51
CA GLY A 80 2.30 -17.26 4.03
C GLY A 80 2.86 -15.83 3.96
N PRO A 81 4.17 -15.68 4.22
CA PRO A 81 4.81 -14.37 4.40
C PRO A 81 4.70 -13.45 3.18
N CYS A 82 4.73 -14.01 1.97
CA CYS A 82 4.57 -13.24 0.74
C CYS A 82 3.22 -12.52 0.70
N MET A 83 2.15 -13.17 1.15
CA MET A 83 0.82 -12.56 1.20
C MET A 83 0.67 -11.57 2.35
N GLU A 84 1.33 -11.79 3.48
CA GLU A 84 1.38 -10.82 4.58
C GLU A 84 2.07 -9.53 4.16
N LEU A 85 3.19 -9.61 3.44
CA LEU A 85 3.90 -8.46 2.88
C LEU A 85 3.08 -7.76 1.79
N ALA A 86 2.49 -8.50 0.85
CA ALA A 86 1.62 -7.93 -0.18
C ALA A 86 0.43 -7.16 0.43
N ARG A 87 -0.16 -7.71 1.50
CA ARG A 87 -1.21 -7.05 2.27
C ARG A 87 -0.69 -5.79 2.97
N ALA A 88 0.45 -5.87 3.66
CA ALA A 88 1.03 -4.72 4.36
C ALA A 88 1.34 -3.56 3.41
N VAL A 89 1.90 -3.84 2.23
CA VAL A 89 2.16 -2.84 1.19
C VAL A 89 0.85 -2.23 0.67
N SER A 90 -0.20 -3.04 0.49
CA SER A 90 -1.52 -2.57 0.05
C SER A 90 -2.21 -1.69 1.09
N ASP A 91 -2.12 -2.07 2.37
CA ASP A 91 -2.71 -1.32 3.48
C ASP A 91 -2.00 0.03 3.68
N ALA A 92 -0.70 0.11 3.39
CA ALA A 92 0.09 1.34 3.42
C ALA A 92 -0.18 2.30 2.26
N ALA A 93 -0.76 1.83 1.14
CA ALA A 93 -0.98 2.65 -0.04
C ALA A 93 -2.08 3.71 0.18
N PRO A 94 -1.92 4.95 -0.32
CA PRO A 94 -2.97 5.96 -0.27
C PRO A 94 -4.09 5.65 -1.29
N GLY A 95 -5.28 6.20 -1.06
CA GLY A 95 -6.45 6.01 -1.93
C GLY A 95 -6.19 6.43 -3.38
N GLY A 96 -6.21 5.45 -4.29
CA GLY A 96 -5.92 5.63 -5.71
C GLY A 96 -4.44 5.86 -6.01
N GLY A 97 -3.56 5.42 -5.11
CA GLY A 97 -2.13 5.24 -5.32
C GLY A 97 -1.75 3.76 -5.32
N LEU A 98 -0.56 3.48 -5.87
CA LEU A 98 0.03 2.15 -5.96
C LEU A 98 1.41 2.17 -5.25
N LEU A 99 1.62 1.26 -4.31
CA LEU A 99 2.92 1.04 -3.67
C LEU A 99 3.52 -0.31 -4.08
N LEU A 100 4.85 -0.33 -4.16
CA LEU A 100 5.64 -1.51 -4.49
C LEU A 100 6.63 -1.76 -3.36
N SER A 101 6.80 -3.03 -3.00
CA SER A 101 8.00 -3.41 -2.25
C SER A 101 9.23 -3.35 -3.17
N ALA A 102 10.42 -3.31 -2.58
CA ALA A 102 11.66 -3.26 -3.35
C ALA A 102 11.85 -4.50 -4.24
N GLU A 103 11.36 -5.66 -3.79
CA GLU A 103 11.44 -6.91 -4.53
C GLU A 103 10.55 -6.91 -5.79
N ALA A 104 9.49 -6.10 -5.80
CA ALA A 104 8.53 -6.01 -6.91
C ALA A 104 8.84 -4.89 -7.93
N PHE A 105 9.89 -4.09 -7.70
CA PHE A 105 10.33 -3.01 -8.59
C PHE A 105 11.55 -3.44 -9.43
#